data_AF-A0A519Y190-F1
#
_entry.id   AF-A0A519Y190-F1
#
_cell.length_a   1.000
_cell.length_b   1.000
_cell.length_c   1.000
_cell.angle_alpha   90.00
_cell.angle_beta   90.00
_cell.angle_gamma   90.00
#
_symmetry.space_group_name_H-M   'P 1'
#
loop_
_entity.id
_entity.type
_entity.pdbx_description
1 polymer ?
#
loop_
_entity_poly.entity_id
_entity_poly.type
_entity_poly.pdbx_seq_one_letter_code
_entity_poly.pdbx_strand_id
1 'polypeptide(L)' 'LQEAYDIGYEEYFYSDNYCLVEWPSKVAELLPEKYIKIEITVTGNEQRLFQFTLVEE' A
#
# COMPACT_ATOMS: atom_id res chain seq x y z
N LEU A 1 -12.51 4.86 3.63
CA LEU A 1 -13.18 3.57 3.32
C LEU A 1 -14.26 3.74 2.23
N GLN A 2 -15.29 4.60 2.40
CA GLN A 2 -16.34 4.78 1.38
C GLN A 2 -15.79 5.01 -0.05
N GLU A 3 -14.84 5.93 -0.22
CA GLU A 3 -14.24 6.20 -1.54
C GLU A 3 -13.60 4.94 -2.16
N ALA A 4 -12.95 4.09 -1.36
CA ALA A 4 -12.33 2.85 -1.84
C ALA A 4 -13.39 1.84 -2.31
N TYR A 5 -14.54 1.78 -1.63
CA TYR A 5 -15.68 0.99 -2.09
C TYR A 5 -16.30 1.56 -3.36
N ASP A 6 -16.49 2.88 -3.44
CA ASP A 6 -17.12 3.55 -4.58
C ASP A 6 -16.32 3.40 -5.88
N ILE A 7 -14.99 3.33 -5.79
CA ILE A 7 -14.12 3.09 -6.95
C ILE A 7 -13.98 1.60 -7.30
N GLY A 8 -14.47 0.67 -6.47
CA GLY A 8 -14.33 -0.76 -6.68
C GLY A 8 -12.92 -1.30 -6.39
N TYR A 9 -12.36 -1.04 -5.20
CA TYR A 9 -10.99 -1.43 -4.81
C TYR A 9 -10.64 -2.91 -5.08
N GLU A 10 -11.61 -3.81 -4.99
CA GLU A 10 -11.44 -5.26 -5.21
C GLU A 10 -10.93 -5.58 -6.61
N GLU A 11 -11.40 -4.87 -7.64
CA GLU A 11 -10.97 -5.07 -9.03
C GLU A 11 -9.49 -4.71 -9.21
N TYR A 12 -8.94 -3.84 -8.37
CA TYR A 12 -7.54 -3.47 -8.39
C TYR A 12 -6.69 -4.49 -7.63
N PHE A 13 -7.03 -4.75 -6.36
CA PHE A 13 -6.23 -5.61 -5.47
C PHE A 13 -6.20 -7.08 -5.89
N TYR A 14 -7.29 -7.56 -6.49
CA TYR A 14 -7.40 -8.94 -6.97
C TYR A 14 -7.24 -9.07 -8.49
N SER A 15 -6.69 -8.04 -9.14
CA SER A 15 -6.18 -8.17 -10.51
C SER A 15 -4.76 -8.75 -10.53
N ASP A 16 -4.33 -9.26 -11.68
CA ASP A 16 -2.94 -9.68 -11.92
C ASP A 16 -1.97 -8.47 -12.14
N ASN A 17 -2.36 -7.26 -11.71
CA ASN A 17 -1.56 -6.05 -11.88
C ASN A 17 -0.96 -5.56 -10.56
N TYR A 18 0.13 -4.78 -10.68
CA TYR A 18 0.70 -4.09 -9.53
C TYR A 18 -0.14 -2.88 -9.14
N CYS A 19 -0.55 -2.84 -7.87
CA CYS A 19 -1.18 -1.68 -7.25
C CYS A 19 -0.20 -0.96 -6.31
N LEU A 20 0.05 0.32 -6.57
CA LEU A 20 0.84 1.19 -5.69
C LEU A 20 -0.13 2.05 -4.87
N VAL A 21 -0.18 1.77 -3.56
CA VAL A 21 -1.12 2.42 -2.64
C VAL A 21 -0.37 3.41 -1.76
N GLU A 22 -0.63 4.70 -1.94
CA GLU A 22 -0.16 5.73 -1.01
C GLU A 22 -1.06 5.80 0.23
N TRP A 23 -0.49 6.12 1.38
CA TRP A 23 -1.20 6.22 2.66
C TRP A 23 -2.08 5.00 2.98
N PRO A 24 -1.52 3.77 2.95
CA PRO A 24 -2.29 2.53 3.09
C PRO A 24 -3.05 2.45 4.43
N SER A 25 -2.63 3.19 5.45
CA SER A 25 -3.32 3.32 6.74
C SER A 25 -4.77 3.82 6.64
N LYS A 26 -5.15 4.54 5.57
CA LYS A 26 -6.54 5.00 5.37
C LYS A 26 -7.49 3.88 4.90
N VAL A 27 -6.94 2.77 4.44
CA VAL A 27 -7.65 1.61 3.89
C VAL A 27 -7.12 0.31 4.51
N ALA A 28 -6.57 0.37 5.72
CA ALA A 28 -5.87 -0.75 6.35
C ALA A 28 -6.71 -2.03 6.40
N GLU A 29 -8.02 -1.91 6.64
CA GLU A 29 -8.98 -3.01 6.70
C GLU A 29 -9.27 -3.66 5.34
N LEU A 30 -8.88 -3.01 4.24
CA LEU A 30 -9.12 -3.47 2.86
C LEU A 30 -7.86 -4.01 2.17
N LEU A 31 -6.70 -3.85 2.80
CA LEU A 31 -5.44 -4.32 2.23
C LEU A 31 -5.49 -5.85 2.08
N PRO A 32 -4.89 -6.40 1.01
CA PRO A 32 -4.82 -7.84 0.85
C PRO A 32 -3.96 -8.47 1.96
N GLU A 33 -4.15 -9.76 2.21
CA GLU A 33 -3.36 -10.57 3.16
C GLU A 33 -1.85 -10.53 2.86
N LYS A 34 -1.50 -10.43 1.57
CA LYS A 34 -0.12 -10.41 1.09
C LYS A 34 0.20 -9.14 0.32
N TYR A 35 1.17 -8.38 0.80
CA TYR A 35 1.69 -7.20 0.10
C TYR A 35 3.13 -6.88 0.52
N ILE A 36 3.79 -6.03 -0.27
CA ILE A 36 5.08 -5.45 0.10
C ILE A 36 4.82 -4.09 0.73
N LYS A 37 5.12 -3.95 2.01
CA LYS A 37 5.11 -2.67 2.70
C LYS A 37 6.40 -1.93 2.37
N ILE A 38 6.27 -0.69 1.88
CA ILE A 38 7.41 0.21 1.61
C ILE A 38 7.34 1.38 2.58
N GLU A 39 8.36 1.51 3.42
CA GLU A 39 8.49 2.63 4.35
C GLU A 39 9.61 3.56 3.87
N ILE A 40 9.29 4.84 3.70
CA ILE A 40 10.22 5.85 3.20
C ILE A 40 10.49 6.85 4.32
N THR A 41 11.74 6.91 4.78
CA THR A 41 12.18 7.82 5.84
C THR A 41 13.09 8.90 5.27
N VAL A 42 12.83 10.16 5.63
CA VAL A 42 13.71 11.29 5.30
C VAL A 42 14.94 11.26 6.21
N THR A 43 16.13 11.12 5.62
CA THR A 43 17.40 11.07 6.37
C THR A 43 18.31 12.28 6.11
N GLY A 44 17.91 13.17 5.19
CA GLY A 44 18.59 14.42 4.84
C GLY A 44 17.83 15.14 3.73
N ASN A 45 18.30 16.32 3.29
CA ASN A 45 17.60 17.15 2.30
C ASN A 45 17.19 16.36 1.04
N GLU A 46 18.13 15.63 0.46
CA GLU A 46 17.93 14.83 -0.76
C GLU A 46 18.15 13.33 -0.53
N GLN A 47 18.16 12.90 0.73
CA GLN A 47 18.40 11.51 1.11
C GLN A 47 17.14 10.87 1.68
N ARG A 48 16.85 9.66 1.23
CA ARG A 48 15.73 8.83 1.69
C ARG A 48 16.23 7.43 1.97
N LEU A 49 15.75 6.83 3.05
CA LEU A 49 15.91 5.42 3.34
C LEU A 49 14.61 4.70 2.99
N PHE A 50 14.71 3.66 2.18
CA PHE A 50 13.60 2.78 1.83
C PHE A 50 13.75 1.46 2.57
N GLN A 51 12.70 1.02 3.24
CA GLN A 51 12.62 -0.28 3.88
C GLN A 51 11.47 -1.07 3.26
N PHE A 52 11.75 -2.30 2.86
CA PHE A 52 10.81 -3.19 2.20
C PHE A 52 10.57 -4.39 3.11
N THR A 53 9.30 -4.65 3.42
CA THR A 53 8.88 -5.77 4.27
C THR A 53 7.79 -6.53 3.53
N LEU A 54 7.97 -7.84 3.36
CA LEU A 54 6.90 -8.71 2.91
C LEU A 54 5.96 -8.96 4.09
N VAL A 55 4.69 -8.61 3.91
CA VAL A 55 3.60 -8.90 4.87
C VAL A 55 2.79 -10.06 4.30
N GLU A 56 2.51 -11.05 5.16
CA GLU A 56 1.68 -12.21 4.90
C GLU A 56 0.84 -12.44 6.17
N GLU A 57 -0.33 -11.81 6.25
CA GLU A 57 -1.29 -11.91 7.38
C GLU A 57 -2.59 -12.60 6.97
#